data_AF-A0A9E3DNE1-F1
#
_entry.id   AF-A0A9E3DNE1-F1
#
_cell.length_a   1.000
_cell.length_b   1.000
_cell.length_c   1.000
_cell.angle_alpha   90.00
_cell.angle_beta   90.00
_cell.angle_gamma   90.00
#
_symmetry.space_group_name_H-M   'P 1'
#
loop_
_entity.id
_entity.type
_entity.pdbx_description
1 polymer ?
#
loop_
_entity_poly.entity_id
_entity_poly.type
_entity_poly.pdbx_seq_one_letter_code
_entity_poly.pdbx_strand_id
1 'polypeptide(L)'
;GAVMRIFLITGSSIGVVGTLVGFIVGLLICLNIESIRQFLSWLTATELFDPTLYFLSKLPAEIDVGETSAVVIMALTLSFLATLYPSWRAARLDPVEALRYE
;
A
#
# COMPACT_ATOMS: atom_id res chain seq x y z
N GLY A 1 27.65 8.59 -8.15
CA GLY A 1 27.42 8.44 -6.70
C GLY A 1 26.25 9.28 -6.19
N ALA A 2 26.28 10.60 -6.35
CA ALA A 2 25.27 11.52 -5.80
C ALA A 2 23.83 11.25 -6.30
N VAL A 3 23.65 11.02 -7.61
CA VAL A 3 22.33 10.73 -8.21
C VAL A 3 21.69 9.48 -7.63
N MET A 4 22.46 8.40 -7.49
CA MET A 4 21.99 7.15 -6.87
C MET A 4 21.48 7.38 -5.46
N ARG A 5 22.20 8.17 -4.66
CA ARG A 5 21.89 8.44 -3.26
C ARG A 5 20.61 9.27 -3.10
N ILE A 6 20.38 10.23 -3.99
CA ILE A 6 19.14 11.03 -4.03
C ILE A 6 17.95 10.14 -4.36
N PHE A 7 18.05 9.33 -5.42
CA PHE A 7 16.96 8.42 -5.82
C PHE A 7 16.65 7.38 -4.74
N LEU A 8 17.67 6.84 -4.08
CA LEU A 8 17.49 5.88 -3.00
C LEU A 8 16.76 6.51 -1.81
N ILE A 9 17.19 7.69 -1.34
CA ILE A 9 16.56 8.39 -0.21
C ILE A 9 15.13 8.80 -0.54
N THR A 10 14.91 9.37 -1.72
CA THR A 10 13.57 9.83 -2.13
C THR A 10 12.62 8.64 -2.29
N GLY A 11 13.03 7.59 -3.01
CA GLY A 11 12.18 6.41 -3.21
C GLY A 11 11.94 5.61 -1.93
N SER A 12 12.94 5.47 -1.06
CA SER A 12 12.74 4.82 0.25
C SER A 12 11.80 5.64 1.14
N SER A 13 11.91 6.97 1.13
CA SER A 13 11.04 7.85 1.92
C SER A 13 9.59 7.75 1.45
N ILE A 14 9.36 7.78 0.13
CA ILE A 14 8.02 7.59 -0.45
C ILE A 14 7.47 6.21 -0.11
N GLY A 15 8.30 5.17 -0.22
CA GLY A 15 7.93 3.80 0.13
C GLY A 15 7.46 3.65 1.56
N VAL A 16 8.26 4.14 2.52
CA VAL A 16 7.94 4.06 3.95
C VAL A 16 6.68 4.86 4.28
N VAL A 17 6.57 6.09 3.79
CA VAL A 17 5.39 6.95 4.04
C VAL A 17 4.14 6.31 3.42
N GLY A 18 4.24 5.82 2.19
CA GLY A 18 3.15 5.14 1.50
C GLY A 18 2.67 3.89 2.25
N THR A 19 3.58 3.04 2.73
CA THR A 19 3.22 1.86 3.51
C THR A 19 2.58 2.24 4.85
N LEU A 20 3.09 3.23 5.57
CA LEU A 20 2.51 3.69 6.83
C LEU A 20 1.09 4.24 6.63
N VAL A 21 0.91 5.12 5.65
CA VAL A 21 -0.40 5.70 5.34
C VAL A 21 -1.37 4.61 4.89
N GLY A 22 -0.95 3.73 3.98
CA GLY A 22 -1.77 2.61 3.50
C GLY A 22 -2.17 1.66 4.63
N PHE A 23 -1.25 1.36 5.54
CA PHE A 23 -1.51 0.53 6.72
C PHE A 23 -2.57 1.17 7.64
N ILE A 24 -2.41 2.46 7.98
CA ILE A 24 -3.37 3.19 8.82
C ILE A 24 -4.75 3.24 8.16
N VAL A 25 -4.81 3.55 6.86
CA VAL A 25 -6.07 3.59 6.11
C VAL A 25 -6.71 2.21 6.05
N GLY A 26 -5.94 1.15 5.79
CA GLY A 26 -6.44 -0.22 5.79
C GLY A 26 -7.00 -0.63 7.16
N LEU A 27 -6.30 -0.28 8.24
CA LEU A 27 -6.76 -0.55 9.60
C LEU A 27 -8.07 0.19 9.92
N LEU A 28 -8.17 1.46 9.53
CA LEU A 28 -9.40 2.25 9.67
C LEU A 28 -10.56 1.63 8.91
N ILE A 29 -10.32 1.13 7.69
CA ILE A 29 -11.35 0.45 6.89
C ILE A 29 -11.80 -0.84 7.58
N CYS A 30 -10.87 -1.67 8.08
CA CYS A 30 -11.21 -2.90 8.81
C CYS A 30 -12.05 -2.62 10.06
N LEU A 31 -11.68 -1.59 10.84
CA LEU A 31 -12.43 -1.20 12.04
C LEU A 31 -13.83 -0.62 11.71
N ASN A 32 -13.99 -0.04 10.53
CA ASN A 32 -15.25 0.55 10.07
C ASN A 32 -16.00 -0.32 9.06
N ILE A 33 -15.64 -1.62 8.93
CA ILE A 33 -16.21 -2.52 7.93
C ILE A 33 -17.74 -2.58 8.00
N GLU A 34 -18.29 -2.52 9.22
CA GLU A 34 -19.73 -2.60 9.48
C GLU A 34 -20.46 -1.33 9.04
N SER A 35 -19.85 -0.16 9.28
CA SER A 35 -20.38 1.13 8.80
C SER A 35 -20.38 1.19 7.27
N ILE A 36 -19.30 0.69 6.64
CA ILE A 36 -19.20 0.58 5.18
C ILE A 36 -20.27 -0.38 4.64
N ARG A 37 -20.49 -1.54 5.29
CA ARG A 37 -21.53 -2.50 4.93
C ARG A 37 -22.92 -1.86 4.96
N GLN A 38 -23.23 -1.13 6.03
CA GLN A 38 -24.52 -0.44 6.18
C GLN A 38 -24.72 0.66 5.13
N PHE A 39 -23.69 1.45 4.86
CA PHE A 39 -23.71 2.48 3.82
C PHE A 39 -23.96 1.88 2.43
N LEU A 40 -23.28 0.79 2.08
CA LEU A 40 -23.51 0.10 0.81
C LEU A 40 -24.89 -0.55 0.74
N SER A 41 -25.39 -1.10 1.85
CA SER A 41 -26.73 -1.71 1.90
C SER A 41 -27.83 -0.67 1.70
N TRP A 42 -27.64 0.53 2.29
CA TRP A 42 -28.52 1.68 2.04
C TRP A 42 -28.48 2.13 0.57
N LEU A 43 -27.29 2.19 -0.03
CA LEU A 43 -27.12 2.59 -1.43
C LEU A 43 -27.77 1.60 -2.41
N THR A 44 -27.65 0.30 -2.11
CA THR A 44 -28.08 -0.80 -3.00
C THR A 44 -29.53 -1.22 -2.73
N ALA A 45 -30.18 -0.67 -1.70
CA ALA A 45 -31.54 -1.03 -1.24
C ALA A 45 -31.76 -2.55 -1.04
N THR A 46 -30.67 -3.29 -0.82
CA THR A 46 -30.65 -4.74 -0.62
C THR A 46 -29.75 -5.05 0.57
N GLU A 47 -30.15 -6.02 1.39
CA GLU A 47 -29.29 -6.49 2.48
C GLU A 47 -28.15 -7.32 1.90
N LEU A 48 -26.97 -6.70 1.76
CA LEU A 48 -25.78 -7.35 1.19
C LEU A 48 -25.33 -8.60 1.96
N PHE A 49 -25.74 -8.72 3.23
CA PHE A 49 -25.49 -9.85 4.10
C PHE A 49 -26.70 -10.08 4.99
N ASP A 50 -27.70 -10.80 4.47
CA ASP A 50 -28.90 -11.16 5.22
C ASP A 50 -28.52 -12.15 6.35
N PRO A 51 -28.67 -11.77 7.63
CA PRO A 51 -28.30 -12.61 8.76
C PRO A 51 -29.13 -13.91 8.85
N THR A 52 -30.25 -14.02 8.12
CA THR A 52 -31.08 -15.23 8.09
C THR A 52 -30.56 -16.31 7.13
N LEU A 53 -29.88 -15.92 6.05
CA LEU A 53 -29.28 -16.86 5.08
C LEU A 53 -27.84 -17.22 5.45
N TYR A 54 -27.08 -16.27 5.99
CA TYR A 54 -25.66 -16.47 6.31
C TYR A 54 -25.40 -16.74 7.80
N PHE A 55 -26.41 -16.65 8.68
CA PHE A 55 -26.28 -16.75 10.14
C PHE A 55 -25.20 -15.81 10.76
N LEU A 56 -24.72 -14.84 9.99
CA LEU A 56 -23.72 -13.86 10.37
C LEU A 56 -24.42 -12.55 10.74
N SER A 57 -24.68 -12.35 12.04
CA SER A 57 -25.36 -11.15 12.56
C SER A 57 -24.52 -9.87 12.44
N LYS A 58 -23.22 -10.01 12.12
CA LYS A 58 -22.20 -8.98 12.06
C LYS A 58 -21.02 -9.54 11.27
N LEU A 59 -20.39 -8.75 10.41
CA LEU A 59 -19.16 -9.16 9.74
C LEU A 59 -18.01 -9.07 10.76
N PRO A 60 -17.43 -10.19 11.23
CA PRO A 60 -16.30 -10.11 12.14
C PRO A 60 -15.07 -9.66 11.35
N ALA A 61 -14.64 -8.41 11.53
CA ALA A 61 -13.32 -7.96 11.09
C ALA A 61 -12.27 -8.50 12.07
N GLU A 62 -11.81 -9.73 11.84
CA GLU A 62 -10.67 -10.30 12.56
C GLU A 62 -9.38 -9.91 11.83
N ILE A 63 -8.58 -9.07 12.48
CA ILE A 63 -7.27 -8.67 11.98
C ILE A 63 -6.24 -9.66 12.53
N ASP A 64 -5.70 -10.51 11.67
CA ASP A 64 -4.54 -11.33 12.01
C ASP A 64 -3.26 -10.49 11.94
N VAL A 65 -2.61 -10.30 13.09
CA VAL A 65 -1.38 -9.49 13.20
C VAL A 65 -0.23 -10.13 12.42
N GLY A 66 -0.19 -11.46 12.33
CA GLY A 66 0.82 -12.20 11.56
C GLY A 66 0.68 -11.94 10.06
N GLU A 67 -0.52 -12.10 9.51
CA GLU A 67 -0.77 -11.82 8.09
C GLU A 67 -0.54 -10.35 7.77
N THR A 68 -1.05 -9.46 8.62
CA THR A 68 -0.95 -8.02 8.43
C THR A 68 0.51 -7.55 8.45
N SER A 69 1.31 -8.03 9.41
CA SER A 69 2.74 -7.70 9.48
C SER A 69 3.53 -8.27 8.30
N ALA A 70 3.21 -9.48 7.84
CA ALA A 70 3.81 -10.08 6.66
C ALA A 70 3.55 -9.23 5.40
N VAL A 71 2.31 -8.75 5.21
CA VAL A 71 1.95 -7.85 4.10
C VAL A 71 2.73 -6.53 4.16
N VAL A 72 2.84 -5.91 5.34
CA VAL A 72 3.63 -4.67 5.52
C VAL A 72 5.10 -4.89 5.15
N ILE A 73 5.71 -5.99 5.61
CA ILE A 73 7.11 -6.32 5.30
C ILE A 73 7.30 -6.56 3.81
N MET A 74 6.39 -7.31 3.16
CA MET A 74 6.43 -7.53 1.72
C MET A 74 6.30 -6.21 0.94
N ALA A 75 5.38 -5.34 1.33
CA ALA A 75 5.17 -4.05 0.69
C ALA A 75 6.42 -3.15 0.79
N LEU A 76 7.04 -3.07 1.96
CA LEU A 76 8.30 -2.35 2.14
C LEU A 76 9.41 -2.95 1.29
N THR A 77 9.57 -4.27 1.31
CA THR A 77 10.61 -4.97 0.55
C THR A 77 10.46 -4.73 -0.95
N LEU A 78 9.24 -4.83 -1.48
CA LEU A 78 8.93 -4.55 -2.88
C LEU A 78 9.15 -3.07 -3.23
N SER A 79 8.80 -2.14 -2.35
CA SER A 79 9.05 -0.71 -2.56
C SER A 79 10.54 -0.39 -2.62
N PHE A 80 11.34 -0.99 -1.73
CA PHE A 80 12.80 -0.88 -1.77
C PHE A 80 13.37 -1.48 -3.05
N LEU A 81 12.95 -2.68 -3.46
CA LEU A 81 13.38 -3.32 -4.72
C LEU A 81 13.02 -2.49 -5.95
N ALA A 82 11.79 -1.98 -6.00
CA ALA A 82 11.31 -1.11 -7.07
C ALA A 82 12.07 0.21 -7.15
N THR A 83 12.57 0.72 -6.02
CA THR A 83 13.43 1.93 -5.97
C THR A 83 14.88 1.61 -6.36
N LEU A 84 15.38 0.43 -6.02
CA LEU A 84 16.77 0.03 -6.24
C LEU A 84 17.10 -0.11 -7.74
N TYR A 85 16.19 -0.68 -8.52
CA TYR A 85 16.34 -0.86 -9.96
C TYR A 85 16.58 0.46 -10.75
N PRO A 86 15.70 1.48 -10.68
CA PRO A 86 15.91 2.75 -11.35
C PRO A 86 17.10 3.52 -10.76
N SER A 87 17.35 3.43 -9.45
CA SER A 87 18.50 4.08 -8.82
C SER A 87 19.83 3.57 -9.37
N TRP A 88 19.95 2.24 -9.55
CA TRP A 88 21.13 1.60 -10.12
C TRP A 88 21.28 1.91 -11.62
N ARG A 89 20.16 1.91 -12.35
CA ARG A 89 20.14 2.31 -13.77
C ARG A 89 20.55 3.77 -13.96
N ALA A 90 20.06 4.69 -13.13
CA ALA A 90 20.39 6.11 -13.17
C ALA A 90 21.86 6.38 -12.81
N ALA A 91 22.46 5.59 -11.93
CA ALA A 91 23.86 5.72 -11.54
C ALA A 91 24.85 5.36 -12.66
N ARG A 92 24.39 4.57 -13.65
CA ARG A 92 25.19 4.11 -14.81
C ARG A 92 24.98 4.96 -16.07
N LEU A 93 24.06 5.92 -16.06
CA LEU A 93 23.92 6.88 -17.15
C LEU A 93 25.07 7.89 -17.04
N ASP A 94 25.96 7.90 -18.04
CA ASP A 94 27.08 8.82 -18.09
C ASP A 94 26.55 10.25 -18.26
N PRO A 95 26.90 11.20 -17.36
CA PRO A 95 26.37 12.57 -17.40
C PRO A 95 26.80 13.32 -18.67
N VAL A 96 27.84 12.83 -19.37
CA VAL A 96 28.39 13.42 -20.59
C VAL A 96 27.52 13.14 -21.82
N GLU A 97 26.78 12.02 -21.88
CA GLU A 97 25.85 11.78 -23.00
C GLU A 97 24.58 12.64 -22.92
N ALA A 98 24.13 12.99 -21.71
CA ALA A 98 22.97 13.85 -21.52
C ALA A 98 23.20 15.28 -22.04
N LEU A 99 24.44 15.80 -21.92
CA LEU A 99 24.83 17.12 -22.43
C LEU A 99 25.20 17.12 -23.93
N ARG A 100 25.35 15.95 -24.57
CA ARG A 100 25.68 15.85 -26.00
C ARG A 100 24.44 15.88 -26.91
N TYR A 101 23.25 15.85 -26.30
CA TYR A 101 21.95 15.97 -26.99
C TYR A 101 21.23 17.30 -26.67
N GLU A 102 21.88 18.21 -25.94
CA GLU A 102 21.60 19.66 -25.98
C GLU A 102 22.53 20.33 -26.99
#